data_AF-A0A376MSY7-F1
#
_entry.id   AF-A0A376MSY7-F1
#
_cell.length_a   1.000
_cell.length_b   1.000
_cell.length_c   1.000
_cell.angle_alpha   90.00
_cell.angle_beta   90.00
_cell.angle_gamma   90.00
#
_symmetry.space_group_name_H-M   'P 1'
#
loop_
_entity.id
_entity.type
_entity.pdbx_description
1 polymer ?
#
loop_
_entity_poly.entity_id
_entity_poly.type
_entity_poly.pdbx_seq_one_letter_code
_entity_poly.pdbx_strand_id
1 'polypeptide(L)'
;MAAKASEDAAREYASQAAEPYKYVLQPLPDVWIPFNDSLDMLAGFSPSYKKIVIGDDEITMPGDKVVKFKRASTATYINKSGVFSVAKIDEPRFEKEGLLIEGQRTNYFVKSNTPAEWTSTSNIDKTNNGVDEFGFSYAKMRTKDNMTGQSSALSLHTCSASRGIDVSGDNKYCTVSCRVKAPDGLRCRLRFEKYDGSVYTFLGDAYLTFGTLIIEKTGGAANRIAATATKDPVTGWIFYEATIEAVEGETLIGAMIQYAPKKGGITEAGDYIYLATPQFENGGCASSFVITTTAPATRSSDW
;
A
#
# COMPACT_ATOMS: atom_id res chain seq x y z
N MET A 1 -46.91 33.87 -44.22
CA MET A 1 -46.04 32.75 -44.70
C MET A 1 -44.64 32.76 -44.09
N ALA A 2 -44.00 33.92 -43.87
CA ALA A 2 -42.64 33.99 -43.30
C ALA A 2 -42.49 33.52 -41.84
N ALA A 3 -43.45 33.80 -40.95
CA ALA A 3 -43.36 33.42 -39.53
C ALA A 3 -43.40 31.89 -39.32
N LYS A 4 -44.28 31.19 -40.06
CA LYS A 4 -44.39 29.73 -40.01
C LYS A 4 -43.11 29.04 -40.51
N ALA A 5 -42.50 29.57 -41.57
CA ALA A 5 -41.22 29.10 -42.06
C ALA A 5 -40.07 29.32 -41.05
N SER A 6 -40.10 30.40 -40.26
CA SER A 6 -39.11 30.63 -39.20
C SER A 6 -39.30 29.71 -37.98
N GLU A 7 -40.55 29.37 -37.65
CA GLU A 7 -40.87 28.46 -36.55
C GLU A 7 -40.49 27.02 -36.91
N ASP A 8 -40.79 26.59 -38.14
CA ASP A 8 -40.39 25.28 -38.65
C ASP A 8 -38.85 25.16 -38.72
N ALA A 9 -38.14 26.21 -39.16
CA ALA A 9 -36.68 26.24 -39.18
C ALA A 9 -36.05 26.23 -37.76
N ALA A 10 -36.65 26.92 -36.79
CA ALA A 10 -36.19 26.89 -35.40
C ALA A 10 -36.41 25.51 -34.76
N ARG A 11 -37.51 24.84 -35.10
CA ARG A 11 -37.83 23.49 -34.62
C ARG A 11 -36.91 22.44 -35.24
N GLU A 12 -36.58 22.59 -36.52
CA GLU A 12 -35.64 21.74 -37.23
C GLU A 12 -34.20 21.94 -36.71
N TYR A 13 -33.80 23.19 -36.44
CA TYR A 13 -32.51 23.50 -35.81
C TYR A 13 -32.39 22.94 -34.39
N ALA A 14 -33.45 23.04 -33.58
CA ALA A 14 -33.49 22.43 -32.25
C ALA A 14 -33.44 20.90 -32.31
N SER A 15 -34.09 20.28 -33.32
CA SER A 15 -34.03 18.84 -33.54
C SER A 15 -32.63 18.39 -33.97
N GLN A 16 -31.98 19.10 -34.90
CA GLN A 16 -30.61 18.82 -35.34
C GLN A 16 -29.58 19.03 -34.22
N ALA A 17 -29.83 19.99 -33.31
CA ALA A 17 -29.01 20.18 -32.12
C ALA A 17 -29.19 19.07 -31.08
N ALA A 18 -30.35 18.41 -31.04
CA ALA A 18 -30.66 17.33 -30.09
C ALA A 18 -30.35 15.91 -30.63
N GLU A 19 -30.41 15.71 -31.95
CA GLU A 19 -30.07 14.46 -32.65
C GLU A 19 -28.72 13.86 -32.24
N PRO A 20 -27.59 14.62 -32.15
CA PRO A 20 -26.31 14.07 -31.73
C PRO A 20 -26.26 13.67 -30.25
N TYR A 21 -27.21 14.11 -29.41
CA TYR A 21 -27.25 13.77 -27.98
C TYR A 21 -28.26 12.68 -27.62
N LYS A 22 -29.08 12.25 -28.59
CA LYS A 22 -30.11 11.21 -28.39
C LYS A 22 -29.52 9.86 -27.97
N TYR A 23 -28.25 9.61 -28.33
CA TYR A 23 -27.46 8.43 -27.92
C TYR A 23 -26.42 8.74 -26.82
N VAL A 24 -26.28 10.01 -26.43
CA VAL A 24 -25.29 10.47 -25.42
C VAL A 24 -25.94 10.63 -24.04
N LEU A 25 -27.26 10.81 -23.97
CA LEU A 25 -28.03 10.68 -22.75
C LEU A 25 -28.21 9.19 -22.43
N GLN A 26 -27.13 8.56 -21.98
CA GLN A 26 -27.23 7.29 -21.27
C GLN A 26 -28.26 7.46 -20.14
N PRO A 27 -29.14 6.48 -19.91
CA PRO A 27 -30.08 6.56 -18.80
C PRO A 27 -29.30 6.82 -17.51
N LEU A 28 -29.79 7.78 -16.71
CA LEU A 28 -29.16 8.09 -15.43
C LEU A 28 -29.08 6.80 -14.61
N PRO A 29 -27.91 6.46 -14.05
CA PRO A 29 -27.77 5.24 -13.28
C PRO A 29 -28.68 5.26 -12.06
N ASP A 30 -29.28 4.11 -11.74
CA ASP A 30 -30.23 3.98 -10.62
C ASP A 30 -29.61 4.38 -9.28
N VAL A 31 -28.29 4.18 -9.14
CA VAL A 31 -27.47 4.62 -8.02
C VAL A 31 -26.26 5.35 -8.57
N TRP A 32 -26.03 6.57 -8.11
CA TRP A 32 -24.86 7.36 -8.48
C TRP A 32 -24.20 7.92 -7.24
N ILE A 33 -22.99 7.42 -6.96
CA ILE A 33 -22.19 7.85 -5.83
C ILE A 33 -20.84 8.32 -6.37
N PRO A 34 -20.61 9.64 -6.51
CA PRO A 34 -19.27 10.15 -6.68
C PRO A 34 -18.47 9.86 -5.40
N PHE A 35 -17.47 8.98 -5.46
CA PHE A 35 -16.54 8.74 -4.36
C PHE A 35 -15.52 9.88 -4.22
N ASN A 36 -16.04 11.09 -4.04
CA ASN A 36 -15.31 12.27 -3.65
C ASN A 36 -15.40 12.45 -2.12
N ASP A 37 -14.83 13.54 -1.62
CA ASP A 37 -14.78 13.91 -0.20
C ASP A 37 -16.14 14.10 0.46
N SER A 38 -17.20 14.37 -0.30
CA SER A 38 -18.57 14.50 0.24
C SER A 38 -19.23 13.16 0.54
N LEU A 39 -18.90 12.10 -0.21
CA LEU A 39 -19.61 10.82 -0.20
C LEU A 39 -21.13 10.93 -0.42
N ASP A 40 -21.59 12.07 -0.97
CA ASP A 40 -22.99 12.31 -1.30
C ASP A 40 -23.40 11.45 -2.49
N MET A 41 -24.58 10.83 -2.41
CA MET A 41 -25.19 10.12 -3.51
C MET A 41 -26.07 11.08 -4.32
N LEU A 42 -25.76 11.22 -5.61
CA LEU A 42 -26.51 12.04 -6.55
C LEU A 42 -27.80 11.37 -7.01
N ALA A 43 -27.81 10.02 -7.07
CA ALA A 43 -28.97 9.21 -7.42
C ALA A 43 -29.02 7.92 -6.56
N GLY A 44 -30.22 7.36 -6.38
CA GLY A 44 -30.48 6.20 -5.52
C GLY A 44 -31.25 6.52 -4.24
N PHE A 45 -31.64 5.47 -3.52
CA PHE A 45 -32.29 5.59 -2.21
C PHE A 45 -31.28 5.90 -1.10
N SER A 46 -31.73 6.59 -0.04
CA SER A 46 -30.87 6.82 1.12
C SER A 46 -30.49 5.47 1.75
N PRO A 47 -29.21 5.27 2.14
CA PRO A 47 -28.77 4.09 2.87
C PRO A 47 -29.23 4.11 4.33
N SER A 48 -30.08 5.07 4.71
CA SER A 48 -30.59 5.20 6.07
C SER A 48 -32.01 5.73 6.10
N TYR A 49 -32.67 5.56 7.25
CA TYR A 49 -33.95 6.17 7.55
C TYR A 49 -33.83 6.97 8.84
N LYS A 50 -34.46 8.14 8.88
CA LYS A 50 -34.62 8.97 10.07
C LYS A 50 -36.03 8.76 10.61
N LYS A 51 -36.16 8.67 11.93
CA LYS A 51 -37.44 8.60 12.64
C LYS A 51 -37.70 9.95 13.29
N ILE A 52 -38.86 10.53 13.03
CA ILE A 52 -39.34 11.75 13.68
C ILE A 52 -40.58 11.39 14.49
N VAL A 53 -40.55 11.68 15.78
CA VAL A 53 -41.69 11.47 16.69
C VAL A 53 -42.39 12.81 16.90
N ILE A 54 -43.70 12.86 16.64
CA ILE A 54 -44.56 14.03 16.88
C ILE A 54 -45.75 13.57 17.71
N GLY A 55 -45.74 13.87 19.01
CA GLY A 55 -46.74 13.32 19.93
C GLY A 55 -46.63 11.80 20.03
N ASP A 56 -47.73 11.09 19.79
CA ASP A 56 -47.77 9.62 19.76
C ASP A 56 -47.46 9.03 18.37
N ASP A 57 -47.29 9.86 17.34
CA ASP A 57 -47.02 9.42 15.96
C ASP A 57 -45.52 9.32 15.68
N GLU A 58 -45.12 8.22 15.05
CA GLU A 58 -43.75 7.99 14.56
C GLU A 58 -43.72 7.98 13.02
N ILE A 59 -43.02 8.94 12.42
CA ILE A 59 -42.83 9.04 10.97
C ILE A 59 -41.43 8.57 10.62
N THR A 60 -41.34 7.56 9.75
CA THR A 60 -40.07 7.11 9.16
C THR A 60 -39.88 7.75 7.78
N MET A 61 -38.76 8.44 7.58
CA MET A 61 -38.41 9.07 6.30
C MET A 61 -36.99 8.69 5.86
N PRO A 62 -36.68 8.71 4.55
CA PRO A 62 -35.32 8.49 4.09
C PRO A 62 -34.36 9.49 4.74
N GLY A 63 -33.23 9.00 5.22
CA GLY A 63 -32.17 9.83 5.78
C GLY A 63 -31.36 10.54 4.71
N ASP A 64 -30.21 11.08 5.10
CA ASP A 64 -29.31 11.75 4.17
C ASP A 64 -28.76 10.73 3.18
N LYS A 65 -28.60 11.14 1.92
CA LYS A 65 -28.04 10.30 0.86
C LYS A 65 -26.51 10.36 0.92
N VAL A 66 -25.93 9.93 2.03
CA VAL A 66 -24.49 9.92 2.25
C VAL A 66 -24.04 8.50 2.51
N VAL A 67 -22.99 8.05 1.84
CA VAL A 67 -22.41 6.74 2.11
C VAL A 67 -21.82 6.72 3.51
N LYS A 68 -22.22 5.72 4.29
CA LYS A 68 -21.63 5.48 5.61
C LYS A 68 -20.31 4.77 5.41
N PHE A 69 -19.28 5.25 6.11
CA PHE A 69 -17.98 4.63 6.17
C PHE A 69 -17.71 4.13 7.59
N LYS A 70 -17.17 2.93 7.72
CA LYS A 70 -16.79 2.34 9.00
C LYS A 70 -15.40 1.72 8.93
N ARG A 71 -14.61 2.01 9.96
CA ARG A 71 -13.33 1.35 10.24
C ARG A 71 -13.04 1.43 11.74
N ALA A 72 -12.90 0.28 12.38
CA ALA A 72 -12.72 0.18 13.84
C ALA A 72 -11.33 0.58 14.37
N SER A 73 -10.40 0.99 13.50
CA SER A 73 -9.04 1.43 13.86
C SER A 73 -8.71 2.77 13.19
N THR A 74 -7.68 3.45 13.70
CA THR A 74 -6.99 4.47 12.90
C THR A 74 -6.30 3.81 11.70
N ALA A 75 -6.00 4.59 10.67
CA ALA A 75 -5.27 4.10 9.51
C ALA A 75 -4.41 5.20 8.90
N THR A 76 -3.29 4.84 8.30
CA THR A 76 -2.45 5.80 7.59
C THR A 76 -2.75 5.81 6.10
N TYR A 77 -2.36 6.87 5.41
CA TYR A 77 -2.46 7.01 3.96
C TYR A 77 -1.62 8.21 3.50
N ILE A 78 -1.44 8.34 2.19
CA ILE A 78 -0.90 9.56 1.59
C ILE A 78 -2.08 10.37 1.06
N ASN A 79 -2.33 11.55 1.64
CA ASN A 79 -3.47 12.36 1.24
C ASN A 79 -3.30 12.93 -0.18
N LYS A 80 -4.35 13.59 -0.70
CA LYS A 80 -4.35 14.23 -2.05
C LYS A 80 -3.18 15.21 -2.28
N SER A 81 -2.59 15.76 -1.22
CA SER A 81 -1.44 16.68 -1.28
C SER A 81 -0.09 15.95 -1.23
N GLY A 82 -0.06 14.62 -1.21
CA GLY A 82 1.17 13.84 -1.11
C GLY A 82 1.73 13.75 0.31
N VAL A 83 0.92 14.04 1.34
CA VAL A 83 1.39 14.07 2.73
C VAL A 83 0.83 12.88 3.53
N PHE A 84 1.73 12.22 4.25
CA PHE A 84 1.47 11.17 5.23
C PHE A 84 0.49 11.69 6.27
N SER A 85 -0.63 11.00 6.37
CA SER A 85 -1.76 11.38 7.20
C SER A 85 -2.25 10.18 7.98
N VAL A 86 -2.84 10.46 9.14
CA VAL A 86 -3.48 9.45 9.99
C VAL A 86 -4.97 9.77 10.07
N ALA A 87 -5.79 8.94 9.44
CA ALA A 87 -7.23 9.01 9.54
C ALA A 87 -7.70 8.39 10.85
N LYS A 88 -8.67 9.04 11.50
CA LYS A 88 -9.32 8.56 12.72
C LYS A 88 -10.19 7.33 12.45
N ILE A 89 -10.72 6.75 13.52
CA ILE A 89 -11.78 5.74 13.43
C ILE A 89 -12.95 6.34 12.65
N ASP A 90 -13.54 5.55 11.75
CA ASP A 90 -14.63 5.94 10.86
C ASP A 90 -14.35 7.15 9.93
N GLU A 91 -13.09 7.55 9.77
CA GLU A 91 -12.70 8.61 8.83
C GLU A 91 -12.25 8.01 7.49
N PRO A 92 -12.92 8.34 6.36
CA PRO A 92 -12.54 7.87 5.04
C PRO A 92 -11.18 8.45 4.62
N ARG A 93 -10.45 7.70 3.79
CA ARG A 93 -9.10 8.06 3.34
C ARG A 93 -9.15 8.40 1.85
N PHE A 94 -8.75 9.61 1.50
CA PHE A 94 -8.70 10.03 0.10
C PHE A 94 -7.27 10.29 -0.33
N GLU A 95 -6.79 9.43 -1.23
CA GLU A 95 -5.51 9.60 -1.90
C GLU A 95 -5.72 10.42 -3.18
N LYS A 96 -4.62 10.74 -3.86
CA LYS A 96 -4.65 11.48 -5.13
C LYS A 96 -5.57 10.79 -6.16
N GLU A 97 -5.63 9.46 -6.11
CA GLU A 97 -6.33 8.60 -7.06
C GLU A 97 -7.79 8.33 -6.67
N GLY A 98 -8.23 8.78 -5.49
CA GLY A 98 -9.61 8.66 -5.03
C GLY A 98 -9.75 8.11 -3.61
N LEU A 99 -10.92 7.54 -3.32
CA LEU A 99 -11.22 6.90 -2.05
C LEU A 99 -10.42 5.59 -1.91
N LEU A 100 -9.63 5.48 -0.85
CA LEU A 100 -8.89 4.29 -0.48
C LEU A 100 -9.76 3.39 0.40
N ILE A 101 -10.06 2.20 -0.11
CA ILE A 101 -10.78 1.12 0.60
C ILE A 101 -9.87 -0.10 0.64
N GLU A 102 -9.60 -0.58 1.84
CA GLU A 102 -8.74 -1.74 2.04
C GLU A 102 -9.30 -2.69 3.10
N GLY A 103 -9.24 -3.99 2.84
CA GLY A 103 -9.55 -5.02 3.85
C GLY A 103 -8.53 -5.03 5.00
N GLN A 104 -8.82 -5.76 6.06
CA GLN A 104 -7.95 -5.87 7.24
C GLN A 104 -6.54 -6.30 6.87
N ARG A 105 -5.54 -5.68 7.50
CA ARG A 105 -4.12 -5.98 7.30
C ARG A 105 -3.33 -5.87 8.60
N THR A 106 -2.37 -6.77 8.79
CA THR A 106 -1.48 -6.79 9.95
C THR A 106 -0.05 -6.68 9.48
N ASN A 107 0.71 -5.72 10.03
CA ASN A 107 2.14 -5.62 9.80
C ASN A 107 2.90 -6.37 10.90
N TYR A 108 3.73 -7.33 10.51
CA TYR A 108 4.53 -8.20 11.36
C TYR A 108 5.94 -7.67 11.60
N PHE A 109 6.41 -6.69 10.83
CA PHE A 109 7.59 -5.94 11.21
C PHE A 109 7.25 -5.05 12.39
N VAL A 110 7.96 -5.25 13.50
CA VAL A 110 7.79 -4.46 14.73
C VAL A 110 8.66 -3.21 14.69
N LYS A 111 8.20 -2.15 15.36
CA LYS A 111 8.85 -0.84 15.44
C LYS A 111 9.00 -0.21 14.05
N SER A 112 8.01 -0.43 13.19
CA SER A 112 8.08 -0.12 11.76
C SER A 112 8.33 1.37 11.49
N ASN A 113 7.92 2.26 12.40
CA ASN A 113 8.16 3.70 12.29
C ASN A 113 9.18 4.25 13.31
N THR A 114 10.05 3.38 13.87
CA THR A 114 11.10 3.77 14.82
C THR A 114 12.47 3.29 14.32
N PRO A 115 13.09 4.01 13.36
CA PRO A 115 14.24 3.49 12.61
C PRO A 115 15.45 3.07 13.46
N ALA A 116 15.68 3.74 14.59
CA ALA A 116 16.75 3.40 15.53
C ALA A 116 16.61 1.98 16.11
N GLU A 117 15.39 1.46 16.19
CA GLU A 117 15.08 0.18 16.82
C GLU A 117 14.80 -0.95 15.82
N TRP A 118 15.00 -0.72 14.53
CA TRP A 118 14.87 -1.77 13.52
C TRP A 118 15.85 -2.91 13.76
N THR A 119 15.36 -4.14 13.65
CA THR A 119 16.12 -5.40 13.77
C THR A 119 17.07 -5.62 12.58
N SER A 120 18.13 -4.82 12.48
CA SER A 120 19.21 -4.98 11.52
C SER A 120 20.27 -5.96 12.03
N THR A 121 21.13 -6.45 11.13
CA THR A 121 22.38 -7.10 11.54
C THR A 121 23.28 -6.13 12.30
N SER A 122 24.20 -6.66 13.11
CA SER A 122 25.19 -5.87 13.86
C SER A 122 26.19 -5.13 12.97
N ASN A 123 26.25 -5.46 11.68
CA ASN A 123 27.13 -4.86 10.67
C ASN A 123 26.51 -3.66 9.94
N ILE A 124 25.36 -3.17 10.42
CA ILE A 124 24.71 -1.96 9.90
C ILE A 124 24.72 -0.87 10.97
N ASP A 125 25.27 0.29 10.61
CA ASP A 125 25.08 1.54 11.34
C ASP A 125 23.77 2.19 10.91
N LYS A 126 22.88 2.39 11.88
CA LYS A 126 21.57 3.00 11.67
C LYS A 126 21.62 4.41 12.22
N THR A 127 21.57 5.39 11.34
CA THR A 127 21.39 6.78 11.77
C THR A 127 19.94 7.17 11.47
N ASN A 128 19.23 7.71 12.46
CA ASN A 128 17.92 8.31 12.18
C ASN A 128 18.17 9.62 11.43
N ASN A 129 17.62 9.74 10.22
CA ASN A 129 17.87 10.86 9.34
C ASN A 129 16.71 11.85 9.28
N GLY A 130 15.65 11.62 10.06
CA GLY A 130 14.52 12.51 10.20
C GLY A 130 13.30 11.99 9.45
N VAL A 131 12.58 12.92 8.83
CA VAL A 131 11.30 12.71 8.16
C VAL A 131 11.46 13.01 6.68
N ASP A 132 10.95 12.14 5.81
CA ASP A 132 10.99 12.32 4.35
C ASP A 132 9.93 13.34 3.87
N GLU A 133 9.91 13.59 2.57
CA GLU A 133 9.00 14.54 1.93
C GLU A 133 7.52 14.18 2.08
N PHE A 134 7.22 12.90 2.32
CA PHE A 134 5.86 12.45 2.60
C PHE A 134 5.51 12.62 4.08
N GLY A 135 6.46 12.63 5.00
CA GLY A 135 6.17 12.64 6.44
C GLY A 135 6.51 11.33 7.15
N PHE A 136 7.18 10.38 6.48
CA PHE A 136 7.62 9.12 7.09
C PHE A 136 9.00 9.27 7.75
N SER A 137 9.17 8.61 8.90
CA SER A 137 10.51 8.49 9.49
C SER A 137 11.38 7.53 8.69
N TYR A 138 12.65 7.89 8.47
CA TYR A 138 13.59 7.07 7.71
C TYR A 138 14.98 7.03 8.34
N ALA A 139 15.73 5.97 8.03
CA ALA A 139 17.13 5.85 8.43
C ALA A 139 18.05 5.63 7.24
N LYS A 140 19.25 6.20 7.34
CA LYS A 140 20.39 5.77 6.54
C LYS A 140 20.98 4.51 7.16
N MET A 141 20.86 3.41 6.45
CA MET A 141 21.35 2.09 6.84
C MET A 141 22.72 1.87 6.17
N ARG A 142 23.79 2.28 6.85
CA ARG A 142 25.16 2.22 6.31
C ARG A 142 25.84 0.90 6.70
N THR A 143 26.57 0.29 5.79
CA THR A 143 27.43 -0.85 6.11
C THR A 143 28.61 -0.39 6.97
N LYS A 144 29.01 -1.22 7.94
CA LYS A 144 30.22 -0.96 8.73
C LYS A 144 31.48 -1.24 7.91
N ASP A 145 32.58 -0.58 8.26
CA ASP A 145 33.82 -0.62 7.49
C ASP A 145 34.41 -2.05 7.42
N ASN A 146 34.17 -2.90 8.43
CA ASN A 146 34.57 -4.31 8.44
C ASN A 146 33.86 -5.17 7.36
N MET A 147 32.81 -4.65 6.74
CA MET A 147 32.12 -5.30 5.63
C MET A 147 32.74 -4.97 4.27
N THR A 148 33.67 -4.02 4.19
CA THR A 148 34.35 -3.69 2.93
C THR A 148 35.02 -4.95 2.36
N GLY A 149 34.75 -5.22 1.08
CA GLY A 149 35.28 -6.40 0.40
C GLY A 149 34.45 -7.68 0.55
N GLN A 150 33.39 -7.67 1.35
CA GLN A 150 32.48 -8.82 1.51
C GLN A 150 31.41 -8.85 0.43
N SER A 151 30.89 -10.03 0.10
CA SER A 151 29.83 -10.21 -0.92
C SER A 151 28.44 -10.48 -0.33
N SER A 152 28.34 -10.58 1.00
CA SER A 152 27.11 -11.00 1.69
C SER A 152 26.07 -9.90 1.77
N ALA A 153 24.80 -10.28 1.62
CA ALA A 153 23.67 -9.41 1.94
C ALA A 153 23.54 -9.21 3.46
N LEU A 154 23.08 -8.03 3.89
CA LEU A 154 22.96 -7.64 5.29
C LEU A 154 21.53 -7.21 5.60
N SER A 155 20.88 -7.82 6.59
CA SER A 155 19.54 -7.42 7.00
C SER A 155 19.52 -6.00 7.57
N LEU A 156 18.61 -5.20 7.02
CA LEU A 156 18.26 -3.85 7.47
C LEU A 156 17.09 -3.89 8.45
N HIS A 157 16.11 -4.75 8.17
CA HIS A 157 15.02 -5.07 9.08
C HIS A 157 14.56 -6.52 8.87
N THR A 158 14.05 -7.18 9.92
CA THR A 158 13.80 -8.62 9.89
C THR A 158 12.64 -9.01 10.79
N CYS A 159 11.83 -9.94 10.27
CA CYS A 159 10.86 -10.74 10.98
C CYS A 159 11.19 -12.20 10.64
N SER A 160 11.78 -12.92 11.59
CA SER A 160 12.14 -14.32 11.41
C SER A 160 10.87 -15.17 11.27
N ALA A 161 10.93 -16.24 10.48
CA ALA A 161 9.75 -17.07 10.21
C ALA A 161 9.06 -17.63 11.48
N SER A 162 9.81 -17.99 12.53
CA SER A 162 9.26 -18.42 13.83
C SER A 162 8.33 -17.42 14.52
N ARG A 163 8.38 -16.14 14.12
CA ARG A 163 7.53 -15.04 14.60
C ARG A 163 6.77 -14.37 13.45
N GLY A 164 6.83 -14.98 12.27
CA GLY A 164 6.29 -14.45 11.04
C GLY A 164 4.82 -14.79 10.87
N ILE A 165 4.43 -14.93 9.61
CA ILE A 165 3.03 -15.12 9.23
C ILE A 165 2.74 -16.60 9.16
N ASP A 166 1.69 -17.02 9.88
CA ASP A 166 1.09 -18.33 9.70
C ASP A 166 0.19 -18.32 8.46
N VAL A 167 0.58 -19.09 7.45
CA VAL A 167 -0.12 -19.28 6.17
C VAL A 167 -0.70 -20.70 6.05
N SER A 168 -0.91 -21.38 7.17
CA SER A 168 -1.59 -22.69 7.20
C SER A 168 -3.07 -22.59 6.79
N GLY A 169 -3.72 -21.45 7.03
CA GLY A 169 -5.11 -21.17 6.62
C GLY A 169 -5.28 -20.91 5.11
N ASP A 170 -6.44 -20.37 4.72
CA ASP A 170 -6.80 -20.21 3.31
C ASP A 170 -5.93 -19.17 2.56
N ASN A 171 -5.50 -18.11 3.25
CA ASN A 171 -4.60 -17.13 2.63
C ASN A 171 -3.17 -17.67 2.59
N LYS A 172 -2.65 -17.84 1.38
CA LYS A 172 -1.28 -18.31 1.13
C LYS A 172 -0.30 -17.21 0.77
N TYR A 173 -0.71 -15.95 0.75
CA TYR A 173 0.16 -14.87 0.29
C TYR A 173 0.74 -14.05 1.44
N CYS A 174 2.04 -13.77 1.36
CA CYS A 174 2.73 -12.84 2.23
C CYS A 174 3.43 -11.76 1.40
N THR A 175 3.24 -10.49 1.75
CA THR A 175 3.87 -9.36 1.06
C THR A 175 4.83 -8.62 1.98
N VAL A 176 6.02 -8.32 1.48
CA VAL A 176 6.97 -7.40 2.08
C VAL A 176 7.01 -6.14 1.25
N SER A 177 6.95 -4.97 1.89
CA SER A 177 7.07 -3.69 1.21
C SER A 177 7.92 -2.70 2.00
N CYS A 178 8.51 -1.76 1.27
CA CYS A 178 9.31 -0.68 1.85
C CYS A 178 9.48 0.48 0.87
N ARG A 179 9.86 1.64 1.39
CA ARG A 179 10.39 2.75 0.61
C ARG A 179 11.90 2.77 0.75
N VAL A 180 12.60 2.75 -0.39
CA VAL A 180 14.07 2.71 -0.41
C VAL A 180 14.68 3.70 -1.39
N LYS A 181 15.88 4.19 -1.05
CA LYS A 181 16.67 5.09 -1.90
C LYS A 181 18.15 4.86 -1.64
N ALA A 182 18.97 4.72 -2.67
CA ALA A 182 20.41 4.49 -2.55
C ALA A 182 21.15 4.93 -3.82
N PRO A 183 22.48 5.04 -3.80
CA PRO A 183 23.30 5.18 -5.00
C PRO A 183 23.05 4.07 -6.03
N ASP A 184 23.22 4.41 -7.30
CA ASP A 184 22.99 3.49 -8.42
C ASP A 184 23.89 2.25 -8.35
N GLY A 185 23.36 1.12 -8.82
CA GLY A 185 24.05 -0.17 -8.88
C GLY A 185 24.01 -0.98 -7.59
N LEU A 186 23.84 -0.35 -6.41
CA LEU A 186 23.53 -1.08 -5.18
C LEU A 186 22.21 -1.84 -5.33
N ARG A 187 21.96 -2.79 -4.43
CA ARG A 187 20.74 -3.61 -4.49
C ARG A 187 20.01 -3.66 -3.16
N CYS A 188 18.68 -3.56 -3.21
CA CYS A 188 17.81 -3.92 -2.10
C CYS A 188 17.28 -5.34 -2.34
N ARG A 189 17.36 -6.21 -1.34
CA ARG A 189 16.89 -7.60 -1.42
C ARG A 189 15.72 -7.79 -0.46
N LEU A 190 14.56 -8.21 -0.98
CA LEU A 190 13.46 -8.73 -0.18
C LEU A 190 13.58 -10.25 -0.16
N ARG A 191 13.85 -10.81 1.02
CA ARG A 191 14.11 -12.25 1.22
C ARG A 191 12.98 -12.88 1.99
N PHE A 192 12.59 -14.10 1.60
CA PHE A 192 11.64 -14.95 2.30
C PHE A 192 12.31 -16.22 2.83
N GLU A 193 11.84 -16.67 3.97
CA GLU A 193 12.22 -17.94 4.58
C GLU A 193 11.01 -18.62 5.22
N LYS A 194 11.11 -19.92 5.46
CA LYS A 194 10.14 -20.65 6.28
C LYS A 194 10.76 -21.18 7.56
N TYR A 195 9.90 -21.49 8.52
CA TYR A 195 10.25 -22.22 9.74
C TYR A 195 9.26 -23.37 9.92
N ASP A 196 9.77 -24.59 10.07
CA ASP A 196 8.94 -25.81 10.23
C ASP A 196 8.72 -26.20 11.70
N GLY A 197 9.16 -25.37 12.65
CA GLY A 197 9.20 -25.69 14.08
C GLY A 197 10.59 -26.04 14.60
N SER A 198 11.56 -26.27 13.71
CA SER A 198 12.94 -26.65 14.06
C SER A 198 14.00 -25.89 13.24
N VAL A 199 13.83 -25.79 11.93
CA VAL A 199 14.84 -25.28 11.00
C VAL A 199 14.32 -24.11 10.18
N TYR A 200 15.16 -23.09 10.03
CA TYR A 200 14.93 -22.00 9.08
C TYR A 200 15.41 -22.41 7.70
N THR A 201 14.53 -22.34 6.71
CA THR A 201 14.86 -22.67 5.32
C THR A 201 14.64 -21.45 4.43
N PHE A 202 15.66 -21.08 3.66
CA PHE A 202 15.54 -20.05 2.64
C PHE A 202 14.57 -20.52 1.53
N LEU A 203 13.60 -19.66 1.19
CA LEU A 203 12.65 -19.96 0.12
C LEU A 203 13.07 -19.30 -1.19
N GLY A 204 13.22 -17.98 -1.15
CA GLY A 204 13.54 -17.19 -2.32
C GLY A 204 13.67 -15.71 -1.98
N ASP A 205 14.04 -14.93 -2.97
CA ASP A 205 14.20 -13.50 -2.83
C ASP A 205 13.93 -12.76 -4.14
N ALA A 206 13.84 -11.44 -4.02
CA ALA A 206 13.84 -10.50 -5.13
C ALA A 206 14.91 -9.43 -4.85
N TYR A 207 15.78 -9.17 -5.83
CA TYR A 207 16.81 -8.14 -5.80
C TYR A 207 16.40 -6.99 -6.72
N LEU A 208 16.10 -5.83 -6.14
CA LEU A 208 15.95 -4.58 -6.87
C LEU A 208 17.33 -3.92 -7.05
N THR A 209 17.71 -3.60 -8.28
CA THR A 209 18.91 -2.80 -8.58
C THR A 209 18.57 -1.31 -8.68
N PHE A 210 19.21 -0.49 -7.84
CA PHE A 210 19.04 0.97 -7.89
C PHE A 210 19.60 1.54 -9.20
N GLY A 211 18.96 2.58 -9.72
CA GLY A 211 19.25 3.17 -11.03
C GLY A 211 18.43 2.55 -12.16
N THR A 212 18.55 1.24 -12.38
CA THR A 212 17.84 0.54 -13.50
C THR A 212 16.44 0.05 -13.14
N LEU A 213 16.14 -0.11 -11.84
CA LEU A 213 14.90 -0.71 -11.32
C LEU A 213 14.65 -2.16 -11.78
N ILE A 214 15.68 -2.84 -12.27
CA ILE A 214 15.59 -4.26 -12.64
C ILE A 214 15.43 -5.09 -11.36
N ILE A 215 14.46 -5.99 -11.36
CA ILE A 215 14.21 -6.95 -10.29
C ILE A 215 14.61 -8.35 -10.73
N GLU A 216 15.52 -8.98 -9.99
CA GLU A 216 15.96 -10.36 -10.23
C GLU A 216 15.52 -11.27 -9.09
N LYS A 217 14.83 -12.37 -9.40
CA LYS A 217 14.32 -13.31 -8.39
C LYS A 217 15.17 -14.56 -8.35
N THR A 218 15.51 -15.03 -7.15
CA THR A 218 16.33 -16.26 -6.96
C THR A 218 15.78 -17.17 -5.87
N GLY A 219 16.32 -18.38 -5.78
CA GLY A 219 15.88 -19.41 -4.83
C GLY A 219 14.79 -20.33 -5.38
N GLY A 220 14.44 -21.36 -4.59
CA GLY A 220 13.45 -22.38 -5.00
C GLY A 220 12.04 -21.84 -5.18
N ALA A 221 11.73 -20.70 -4.55
CA ALA A 221 10.44 -20.02 -4.64
C ALA A 221 10.36 -18.93 -5.72
N ALA A 222 11.40 -18.71 -6.52
CA ALA A 222 11.49 -17.54 -7.42
C ALA A 222 10.33 -17.41 -8.43
N ASN A 223 9.78 -18.54 -8.89
CA ASN A 223 8.65 -18.59 -9.83
C ASN A 223 7.32 -18.13 -9.22
N ARG A 224 7.19 -18.21 -7.90
CA ARG A 224 5.99 -17.85 -7.11
C ARG A 224 6.19 -16.62 -6.23
N ILE A 225 7.26 -15.86 -6.53
CA ILE A 225 7.46 -14.50 -6.04
C ILE A 225 7.05 -13.53 -7.13
N ALA A 226 6.10 -12.64 -6.83
CA ALA A 226 5.80 -11.45 -7.62
C ALA A 226 6.46 -10.24 -6.96
N ALA A 227 7.01 -9.31 -7.73
CA ALA A 227 7.68 -8.13 -7.17
C ALA A 227 7.57 -6.95 -8.12
N THR A 228 7.35 -5.76 -7.56
CA THR A 228 7.18 -4.51 -8.30
C THR A 228 7.96 -3.39 -7.61
N ALA A 229 8.50 -2.46 -8.40
CA ALA A 229 9.19 -1.29 -7.87
C ALA A 229 8.78 -0.04 -8.67
N THR A 230 8.28 0.97 -7.96
CA THR A 230 7.83 2.23 -8.55
C THR A 230 8.64 3.37 -7.95
N LYS A 231 9.36 4.10 -8.80
CA LYS A 231 10.13 5.27 -8.39
C LYS A 231 9.26 6.52 -8.45
N ASP A 232 9.20 7.25 -7.34
CA ASP A 232 8.65 8.59 -7.32
C ASP A 232 9.62 9.54 -8.07
N PRO A 233 9.17 10.23 -9.13
CA PRO A 233 10.04 11.07 -9.95
C PRO A 233 10.47 12.38 -9.26
N VAL A 234 9.76 12.80 -8.22
CA VAL A 234 10.02 14.06 -7.49
C VAL A 234 11.00 13.81 -6.36
N THR A 235 10.73 12.82 -5.51
CA THR A 235 11.53 12.55 -4.31
C THR A 235 12.65 11.54 -4.57
N GLY A 236 12.52 10.73 -5.62
CA GLY A 236 13.46 9.65 -5.95
C GLY A 236 13.35 8.44 -5.03
N TRP A 237 12.41 8.40 -4.09
CA TRP A 237 12.09 7.21 -3.31
C TRP A 237 11.50 6.14 -4.23
N ILE A 238 11.84 4.88 -3.97
CA ILE A 238 11.28 3.74 -4.67
C ILE A 238 10.40 2.98 -3.69
N PHE A 239 9.11 2.88 -4.01
CA PHE A 239 8.23 1.94 -3.34
C PHE A 239 8.50 0.55 -3.93
N TYR A 240 9.01 -0.35 -3.11
CA TYR A 240 9.41 -1.69 -3.50
C TYR A 240 8.62 -2.72 -2.70
N GLU A 241 7.93 -3.62 -3.40
CA GLU A 241 7.22 -4.75 -2.80
C GLU A 241 7.58 -6.08 -3.45
N ALA A 242 7.47 -7.15 -2.67
CA ALA A 242 7.47 -8.51 -3.15
C ALA A 242 6.44 -9.35 -2.38
N THR A 243 5.70 -10.17 -3.10
CA THR A 243 4.72 -11.13 -2.56
C THR A 243 5.18 -12.54 -2.87
N ILE A 244 5.17 -13.42 -1.87
CA ILE A 244 5.37 -14.86 -2.04
C ILE A 244 4.04 -15.59 -1.86
N GLU A 245 3.76 -16.56 -2.73
CA GLU A 245 2.67 -17.53 -2.56
C GLU A 245 3.22 -18.78 -1.88
N ALA A 246 2.84 -19.04 -0.63
CA ALA A 246 3.22 -20.22 0.12
C ALA A 246 2.55 -21.50 -0.42
N VAL A 247 3.25 -22.62 -0.31
CA VAL A 247 2.75 -23.95 -0.71
C VAL A 247 2.64 -24.89 0.49
N GLU A 248 2.11 -26.09 0.26
CA GLU A 248 2.02 -27.12 1.29
C GLU A 248 3.39 -27.38 1.96
N GLY A 249 3.39 -27.44 3.30
CA GLY A 249 4.62 -27.60 4.09
C GLY A 249 5.40 -26.30 4.35
N GLU A 250 4.88 -25.14 3.94
CA GLU A 250 5.38 -23.81 4.32
C GLU A 250 4.36 -23.15 5.25
N THR A 251 4.41 -23.43 6.55
CA THR A 251 3.40 -22.96 7.51
C THR A 251 3.71 -21.58 8.06
N LEU A 252 4.95 -21.34 8.47
CA LEU A 252 5.39 -20.06 9.01
C LEU A 252 6.37 -19.38 8.05
N ILE A 253 6.03 -18.19 7.56
CA ILE A 253 6.84 -17.42 6.63
C ILE A 253 7.45 -16.20 7.31
N GLY A 254 8.74 -16.03 7.14
CA GLY A 254 9.52 -14.87 7.59
C GLY A 254 10.01 -14.05 6.41
N ALA A 255 10.40 -12.81 6.71
CA ALA A 255 10.88 -11.88 5.73
C ALA A 255 11.98 -10.96 6.23
N MET A 256 12.85 -10.57 5.30
CA MET A 256 13.91 -9.58 5.54
C MET A 256 13.98 -8.56 4.42
N ILE A 257 14.19 -7.31 4.81
CA ILE A 257 14.67 -6.26 3.91
C ILE A 257 16.18 -6.20 4.11
N GLN A 258 16.95 -6.36 3.04
CA GLN A 258 18.41 -6.45 3.11
C GLN A 258 19.08 -5.50 2.13
N TYR A 259 20.24 -4.99 2.53
CA TYR A 259 21.23 -4.46 1.61
C TYR A 259 21.92 -5.63 0.91
N ALA A 260 22.24 -5.46 -0.37
CA ALA A 260 23.15 -6.31 -1.11
C ALA A 260 24.13 -5.47 -1.95
N PRO A 261 25.40 -5.90 -2.07
CA PRO A 261 26.37 -5.20 -2.92
C PRO A 261 25.95 -5.27 -4.39
N LYS A 262 26.64 -4.50 -5.24
CA LYS A 262 26.47 -4.55 -6.70
C LYS A 262 26.50 -6.00 -7.20
N LYS A 263 25.75 -6.32 -8.27
CA LYS A 263 25.67 -7.68 -8.79
C LYS A 263 27.07 -8.20 -9.17
N GLY A 264 27.45 -9.35 -8.62
CA GLY A 264 28.79 -9.94 -8.81
C GLY A 264 29.93 -9.13 -8.16
N GLY A 265 29.61 -8.08 -7.41
CA GLY A 265 30.56 -7.23 -6.73
C GLY A 265 30.66 -7.50 -5.23
N ILE A 266 31.35 -6.60 -4.56
CA ILE A 266 31.59 -6.59 -3.11
C ILE A 266 31.05 -5.31 -2.51
N THR A 267 30.88 -5.30 -1.19
CA THR A 267 30.53 -4.11 -0.43
C THR A 267 31.68 -3.12 -0.49
N GLU A 268 31.37 -1.91 -0.92
CA GLU A 268 32.30 -0.78 -0.95
C GLU A 268 32.20 -0.01 0.37
N ALA A 269 33.30 0.67 0.75
CA ALA A 269 33.35 1.43 1.98
C ALA A 269 32.27 2.53 1.98
N GLY A 270 31.43 2.52 3.02
CA GLY A 270 30.38 3.52 3.20
C GLY A 270 29.10 3.26 2.39
N ASP A 271 28.95 2.09 1.75
CA ASP A 271 27.69 1.69 1.12
C ASP A 271 26.49 1.85 2.06
N TYR A 272 25.36 2.29 1.52
CA TYR A 272 24.15 2.51 2.31
C TYR A 272 22.86 2.39 1.51
N ILE A 273 21.77 2.15 2.23
CA ILE A 273 20.40 2.28 1.73
C ILE A 273 19.63 3.18 2.71
N TYR A 274 18.92 4.19 2.21
CA TYR A 274 17.86 4.83 2.97
C TYR A 274 16.64 3.92 2.96
N LEU A 275 16.10 3.63 4.13
CA LEU A 275 14.93 2.77 4.32
C LEU A 275 13.85 3.55 5.08
N ALA A 276 12.62 3.43 4.62
CA ALA A 276 11.39 3.92 5.26
C ALA A 276 10.26 2.90 5.09
N THR A 277 9.24 3.02 5.95
CA THR A 277 8.00 2.23 5.93
C THR A 277 8.18 0.71 5.74
N PRO A 278 9.08 0.03 6.48
CA PRO A 278 9.19 -1.42 6.39
C PRO A 278 7.88 -2.09 6.83
N GLN A 279 7.30 -2.90 5.96
CA GLN A 279 6.06 -3.60 6.21
C GLN A 279 6.12 -5.06 5.73
N PHE A 280 5.59 -5.99 6.54
CA PHE A 280 5.44 -7.40 6.20
C PHE A 280 4.06 -7.88 6.59
N GLU A 281 3.24 -8.29 5.62
CA GLU A 281 1.80 -8.46 5.79
C GLU A 281 1.29 -9.77 5.20
N ASN A 282 0.20 -10.26 5.79
CA ASN A 282 -0.55 -11.42 5.29
C ASN A 282 -1.55 -10.94 4.22
N GLY A 283 -1.17 -11.04 2.95
CA GLY A 283 -1.91 -10.47 1.81
C GLY A 283 -1.17 -10.68 0.49
N GLY A 284 -1.91 -10.53 -0.62
CA GLY A 284 -1.36 -10.65 -1.99
C GLY A 284 -0.69 -9.38 -2.53
N CYS A 285 -0.81 -8.28 -1.82
CA CYS A 285 -0.28 -6.97 -2.20
C CYS A 285 0.01 -6.13 -0.94
N ALA A 286 0.86 -5.12 -1.08
CA ALA A 286 1.11 -4.17 -0.02
C ALA A 286 -0.14 -3.32 0.24
N SER A 287 -0.41 -3.05 1.51
CA SER A 287 -1.44 -2.08 1.90
C SER A 287 -0.83 -0.77 2.37
N SER A 288 -1.69 0.19 2.70
CA SER A 288 -1.28 1.38 3.44
C SER A 288 -0.44 1.03 4.67
N PHE A 289 0.49 1.93 5.03
CA PHE A 289 1.47 1.63 6.05
C PHE A 289 0.83 1.48 7.44
N VAL A 290 1.01 0.33 8.07
CA VAL A 290 0.57 0.05 9.43
C VAL A 290 1.76 0.25 10.37
N ILE A 291 1.66 1.28 11.21
CA ILE A 291 2.67 1.57 12.22
C ILE A 291 2.58 0.53 13.35
N THR A 292 3.72 -0.06 13.68
CA THR A 292 3.86 -1.03 14.77
C THR A 292 4.78 -0.50 15.86
N THR A 293 4.56 -0.99 17.07
CA THR A 293 5.42 -0.72 18.25
C THR A 293 6.22 -1.99 18.55
N THR A 294 6.22 -2.49 19.77
CA THR A 294 6.95 -3.72 20.15
C THR A 294 6.26 -5.01 19.69
N ALA A 295 5.06 -4.92 19.12
CA ALA A 295 4.27 -6.05 18.64
C ALA A 295 3.67 -5.75 17.25
N PRO A 296 3.27 -6.78 16.48
CA PRO A 296 2.48 -6.60 15.27
C PRO A 296 1.23 -5.77 15.54
N ALA A 297 0.80 -4.98 14.56
CA ALA A 297 -0.40 -4.16 14.66
C ALA A 297 -1.31 -4.39 13.46
N THR A 298 -2.61 -4.29 13.69
CA THR A 298 -3.66 -4.55 12.69
C THR A 298 -4.44 -3.29 12.38
N ARG A 299 -4.56 -2.96 11.10
CA ARG A 299 -5.55 -2.02 10.59
C ARG A 299 -6.82 -2.79 10.24
N SER A 300 -7.96 -2.35 10.75
CA SER A 300 -9.28 -2.93 10.45
C SER A 300 -9.69 -2.68 9.00
N SER A 301 -10.57 -3.54 8.46
CA SER A 301 -11.18 -3.34 7.15
C SER A 301 -11.99 -2.04 7.07
N ASP A 302 -11.95 -1.39 5.92
CA ASP A 302 -12.88 -0.33 5.52
C ASP A 302 -14.16 -0.96 4.93
N TRP A 303 -15.35 -0.47 5.30
CA TRP A 303 -16.66 -0.92 4.77
C TRP A 303 -17.77 0.13 4.94
#